data_AF-A0A7W0IXJ0-F1
#
_entry.id   AF-A0A7W0IXJ0-F1
#
_cell.length_a   1.000
_cell.length_b   1.000
_cell.length_c   1.000
_cell.angle_alpha   90.00
_cell.angle_beta   90.00
_cell.angle_gamma   90.00
#
_symmetry.space_group_name_H-M   'P 1'
#
loop_
_entity.id
_entity.type
_entity.pdbx_description
1 polymer ?
#
loop_
_entity_poly.entity_id
_entity_poly.type
_entity_poly.pdbx_seq_one_letter_code
_entity_poly.pdbx_strand_id
1 'polypeptide(L)'
;MDLEIAKKYAEGTGAPFADSLTGLFNHGFFQMYLENEVNRSNRSGDPFSVALIDVDSFNQFNKTNGPLEGDKLLQKTARIIQESIRKVDLAARYSGDSFSVFMNNVDTAKALISAERITSAVEKGCDSRTTVSIGLASFPESGGTRHEILKNASEALITAKLKGKNSIYCYRKNEGGESSEEQSTLLIVDDDQRNLKLLEAFLMPMKCNIIKANSGSDALSIVNRTPVDLLLLDVMMPEMDGYEVCRRIKGSEATRLIPVVLITALDDMEAKIKGIEAGADDFLTKPPNKLELIARTKSLLKLKKLNDNLTSIEYVLFSMANAVEEKDIYTQGHVKRVSGMAVTIGRKMGLSEMDMRSLKIGGALHDIGKIGVPNEILNKPGPLTDEEWEIMKKHPSAGYQICLPLKKNLGPALDVIRQHHEKLDGSGYPDGLMEKDISIVARIMAVADIFDALATDRPYRKAMPVAKALDILKQESNGNKLDKSVVEHLIQIVGSDNVESNESF
;
A
#
# COMPACT_ATOMS: atom_id res chain seq x y z
N MET A 1 -17.56 -10.39 -32.33
CA MET A 1 -18.15 -10.32 -30.98
C MET A 1 -17.90 -8.96 -30.35
N ASP A 2 -16.74 -8.32 -30.60
CA ASP A 2 -16.37 -7.04 -29.97
C ASP A 2 -17.14 -5.79 -30.47
N LEU A 3 -17.60 -5.76 -31.73
CA LEU A 3 -18.29 -4.59 -32.29
C LEU A 3 -19.68 -4.33 -31.69
N GLU A 4 -20.43 -5.38 -31.34
CA GLU A 4 -21.77 -5.25 -30.78
C GLU A 4 -21.74 -4.80 -29.31
N ILE A 5 -20.73 -5.30 -28.57
CA ILE A 5 -20.45 -4.88 -27.19
C ILE A 5 -19.93 -3.42 -27.18
N ALA A 6 -19.03 -3.05 -28.10
CA ALA A 6 -18.57 -1.67 -28.27
C ALA A 6 -19.71 -0.72 -28.61
N LYS A 7 -20.65 -1.15 -29.47
CA LYS A 7 -21.84 -0.36 -29.81
C LYS A 7 -22.76 -0.16 -28.61
N LYS A 8 -23.05 -1.21 -27.84
CA LYS A 8 -23.83 -1.11 -26.58
C LYS A 8 -23.16 -0.21 -25.54
N TYR A 9 -21.84 -0.25 -25.43
CA TYR A 9 -21.09 0.63 -24.53
C TYR A 9 -21.22 2.10 -24.91
N ALA A 10 -21.01 2.41 -26.20
CA ALA A 10 -21.12 3.76 -26.71
C ALA A 10 -22.56 4.30 -26.59
N GLU A 11 -23.57 3.48 -26.90
CA GLU A 11 -24.99 3.83 -26.77
C GLU A 11 -25.42 4.03 -25.31
N GLY A 12 -24.90 3.24 -24.38
CA GLY A 12 -25.28 3.30 -22.97
C GLY A 12 -24.56 4.36 -22.15
N THR A 13 -23.32 4.71 -22.50
CA THR A 13 -22.48 5.61 -21.69
C THR A 13 -22.16 6.95 -22.36
N GLY A 14 -22.29 7.03 -23.69
CA GLY A 14 -21.85 8.20 -24.47
C GLY A 14 -20.33 8.39 -24.52
N ALA A 15 -19.54 7.52 -23.88
CA ALA A 15 -18.09 7.60 -23.84
C ALA A 15 -17.45 6.83 -25.01
N PRO A 16 -16.27 7.28 -25.51
CA PRO A 16 -15.49 6.47 -26.44
C PRO A 16 -15.09 5.16 -25.75
N PHE A 17 -14.96 4.06 -26.50
CA PHE A 17 -14.53 2.77 -25.94
C PHE A 17 -13.00 2.64 -25.86
N ALA A 18 -12.26 3.55 -26.48
CA ALA A 18 -10.80 3.58 -26.51
C ALA A 18 -10.26 4.70 -25.61
N ASP A 19 -9.09 4.46 -25.01
CA ASP A 19 -8.28 5.45 -24.31
C ASP A 19 -7.60 6.39 -25.33
N SER A 20 -7.72 7.69 -25.10
CA SER A 20 -7.27 8.72 -26.05
C SER A 20 -5.74 8.79 -26.20
N LEU A 21 -4.99 8.39 -25.18
CA LEU A 21 -3.53 8.44 -25.20
C LEU A 21 -2.94 7.23 -25.92
N THR A 22 -3.40 6.04 -25.55
CA THR A 22 -2.76 4.76 -25.91
C THR A 22 -3.45 4.05 -27.08
N GLY A 23 -4.70 4.40 -27.38
CA GLY A 23 -5.51 3.74 -28.41
C GLY A 23 -6.00 2.33 -28.03
N LEU A 24 -5.63 1.81 -26.86
CA LEU A 24 -6.20 0.59 -26.28
C LEU A 24 -7.65 0.84 -25.83
N PHE A 25 -8.37 -0.21 -25.46
CA PHE A 25 -9.66 -0.03 -24.81
C PHE A 25 -9.50 0.73 -23.48
N ASN A 26 -10.52 1.46 -23.07
CA ASN A 26 -10.48 2.13 -21.77
C ASN A 26 -10.98 1.24 -20.63
N HIS A 27 -10.76 1.71 -19.40
CA HIS A 27 -11.20 1.05 -18.18
C HIS A 27 -12.68 0.65 -18.19
N GLY A 28 -13.57 1.57 -18.58
CA GLY A 28 -15.01 1.34 -18.53
C GLY A 28 -15.46 0.25 -19.50
N PHE A 29 -14.89 0.23 -20.71
CA PHE A 29 -15.14 -0.82 -21.69
C PHE A 29 -14.62 -2.17 -21.19
N PHE A 30 -13.40 -2.21 -20.64
CA PHE A 30 -12.82 -3.42 -20.07
C PHE A 30 -13.69 -4.04 -18.96
N GLN A 31 -14.20 -3.21 -18.03
CA GLN A 31 -15.08 -3.66 -16.95
C GLN A 31 -16.35 -4.32 -17.49
N MET A 32 -17.01 -3.68 -18.45
CA MET A 32 -18.22 -4.21 -19.07
C MET A 32 -17.94 -5.48 -19.87
N TYR A 33 -16.83 -5.53 -20.62
CA TYR A 33 -16.41 -6.70 -21.36
C TYR A 33 -16.16 -7.89 -20.42
N LEU A 34 -15.41 -7.67 -19.34
CA LEU A 34 -15.13 -8.69 -18.33
C LEU A 34 -16.41 -9.20 -17.66
N GLU A 35 -17.37 -8.33 -17.34
CA GLU A 35 -18.67 -8.75 -16.79
C GLU A 35 -19.42 -9.69 -17.74
N ASN A 36 -19.45 -9.37 -19.03
CA ASN A 36 -20.08 -10.23 -20.04
C ASN A 36 -19.37 -11.58 -20.18
N GLU A 37 -18.04 -11.57 -20.17
CA GLU A 37 -17.24 -12.79 -20.32
C GLU A 37 -17.29 -13.70 -19.07
N VAL A 38 -17.36 -13.13 -17.87
CA VAL A 38 -17.63 -13.87 -16.63
C VAL A 38 -18.98 -14.59 -16.75
N ASN A 39 -20.02 -13.88 -17.19
CA ASN A 39 -21.36 -14.47 -17.37
C ASN A 39 -21.41 -15.52 -18.50
N ARG A 40 -20.60 -15.36 -19.55
CA ARG A 40 -20.44 -16.39 -20.59
C ARG A 40 -19.73 -17.63 -20.03
N SER A 41 -18.61 -17.44 -19.35
CA SER A 41 -17.73 -18.52 -18.85
C SER A 41 -18.37 -19.29 -17.69
N ASN A 42 -19.18 -18.64 -16.85
CA ASN A 42 -20.03 -19.32 -15.86
C ASN A 42 -21.05 -20.28 -16.50
N ARG A 43 -21.47 -20.03 -17.76
CA ARG A 43 -22.40 -20.90 -18.49
C ARG A 43 -21.69 -21.98 -19.30
N SER A 44 -20.57 -21.65 -19.96
CA SER A 44 -19.84 -22.60 -20.82
C SER A 44 -18.80 -23.43 -20.08
N GLY A 45 -18.28 -22.95 -18.95
CA GLY A 45 -17.16 -23.54 -18.23
C GLY A 45 -15.78 -23.22 -18.84
N ASP A 46 -15.73 -22.43 -19.92
CA ASP A 46 -14.47 -22.09 -20.57
C ASP A 46 -13.58 -21.24 -19.65
N PRO A 47 -12.27 -21.54 -19.55
CA PRO A 47 -11.36 -20.75 -18.73
C PRO A 47 -11.05 -19.41 -19.40
N PHE A 48 -10.77 -18.40 -18.60
CA PHE A 48 -10.15 -17.17 -19.07
C PHE A 48 -9.18 -16.65 -18.03
N SER A 49 -8.27 -15.77 -18.43
CA SER A 49 -7.32 -15.15 -17.52
C SER A 49 -7.29 -13.64 -17.68
N VAL A 50 -7.13 -12.95 -16.57
CA VAL A 50 -6.94 -11.49 -16.52
C VAL A 50 -5.56 -11.20 -15.98
N ALA A 51 -4.82 -10.34 -16.68
CA ALA A 51 -3.58 -9.74 -16.23
C ALA A 51 -3.82 -8.27 -15.91
N LEU A 52 -3.47 -7.84 -14.70
CA LEU A 52 -3.26 -6.43 -14.37
C LEU A 52 -1.76 -6.15 -14.42
N ILE A 53 -1.38 -5.10 -15.13
CA ILE A 53 0.00 -4.78 -15.50
C ILE A 53 0.28 -3.35 -15.06
N ASP A 54 1.41 -3.09 -14.43
CA ASP A 54 1.79 -1.75 -14.00
C ASP A 54 3.22 -1.42 -14.43
N VAL A 55 3.43 -0.21 -14.93
CA VAL A 55 4.76 0.26 -15.32
C VAL A 55 5.56 0.63 -14.07
N ASP A 56 6.62 -0.14 -13.83
CA ASP A 56 7.41 0.00 -12.63
C ASP A 56 8.11 1.35 -12.57
N SER A 57 7.97 2.03 -11.44
CA SER A 57 8.65 3.31 -11.17
C SER A 57 8.30 4.41 -12.18
N PHE A 58 7.13 4.34 -12.84
CA PHE A 58 6.70 5.35 -13.82
C PHE A 58 6.73 6.78 -13.27
N ASN A 59 6.32 6.98 -12.02
CA ASN A 59 6.42 8.28 -11.35
C ASN A 59 7.86 8.81 -11.26
N GLN A 60 8.86 7.94 -11.05
CA GLN A 60 10.27 8.32 -11.05
C GLN A 60 10.76 8.66 -12.46
N PHE A 61 10.30 7.89 -13.46
CA PHE A 61 10.57 8.18 -14.86
C PHE A 61 10.03 9.57 -15.26
N ASN A 62 8.79 9.90 -14.89
CA ASN A 62 8.18 11.22 -15.16
C ASN A 62 8.93 12.35 -14.49
N LYS A 63 9.38 12.18 -13.25
CA LYS A 63 10.19 13.18 -12.55
C LYS A 63 11.53 13.46 -13.26
N THR A 64 12.09 12.44 -13.92
CA THR A 64 13.40 12.54 -14.56
C THR A 64 13.30 13.07 -15.99
N ASN A 65 12.31 12.62 -16.75
CA ASN A 65 12.22 12.87 -18.20
C ASN A 65 11.07 13.83 -18.59
N GLY A 66 10.19 14.14 -17.64
CA GLY A 66 9.01 14.97 -17.84
C GLY A 66 7.77 14.20 -18.31
N PRO A 67 6.56 14.78 -18.16
CA PRO A 67 5.29 14.10 -18.45
C PRO A 67 5.12 13.68 -19.91
N LEU A 68 5.61 14.48 -20.87
CA LEU A 68 5.49 14.18 -22.30
C LEU A 68 6.27 12.91 -22.71
N GLU A 69 7.43 12.66 -22.08
CA GLU A 69 8.16 11.41 -22.29
C GLU A 69 7.48 10.25 -21.58
N GLY A 70 6.82 10.50 -20.44
CA GLY A 70 5.92 9.55 -19.78
C GLY A 70 4.79 9.08 -20.69
N ASP A 71 4.12 10.02 -21.35
CA ASP A 71 3.05 9.72 -22.30
C ASP A 71 3.55 8.84 -23.45
N LYS A 72 4.73 9.15 -24.01
CA LYS A 72 5.38 8.31 -25.03
C LYS A 72 5.71 6.91 -24.50
N LEU A 73 6.16 6.80 -23.24
CA LEU A 73 6.43 5.53 -22.60
C LEU A 73 5.15 4.69 -22.48
N LEU A 74 4.05 5.28 -22.04
CA LEU A 74 2.75 4.60 -21.95
C LEU A 74 2.24 4.16 -23.32
N GLN A 75 2.35 5.02 -24.35
CA GLN A 75 2.01 4.67 -25.74
C GLN A 75 2.84 3.49 -26.25
N LYS A 76 4.13 3.48 -25.96
CA LYS A 76 5.04 2.41 -26.36
C LYS A 76 4.74 1.11 -25.63
N THR A 77 4.53 1.15 -24.31
CA THR A 77 4.15 0.00 -23.51
C THR A 77 2.81 -0.58 -23.98
N ALA A 78 1.82 0.27 -24.26
CA ALA A 78 0.53 -0.14 -24.80
C ALA A 78 0.68 -0.90 -26.13
N ARG A 79 1.50 -0.37 -27.04
CA ARG A 79 1.81 -1.02 -28.31
C ARG A 79 2.48 -2.38 -28.11
N ILE A 80 3.47 -2.47 -27.22
CA ILE A 80 4.16 -3.72 -26.91
C ILE A 80 3.19 -4.75 -26.33
N ILE A 81 2.31 -4.36 -25.42
CA ILE A 81 1.27 -5.24 -24.86
C ILE A 81 0.38 -5.77 -25.98
N GLN A 82 -0.11 -4.88 -26.87
CA GLN A 82 -0.99 -5.26 -27.98
C GLN A 82 -0.31 -6.22 -28.98
N GLU A 83 0.97 -6.02 -29.27
CA GLU A 83 1.77 -6.90 -30.14
C GLU A 83 2.12 -8.24 -29.45
N SER A 84 2.09 -8.27 -28.11
CA SER A 84 2.43 -9.43 -27.28
C SER A 84 1.23 -10.31 -26.91
N ILE A 85 0.02 -10.01 -27.38
CA ILE A 85 -1.20 -10.80 -27.11
C ILE A 85 -1.84 -11.31 -28.40
N ARG A 86 -2.76 -12.28 -28.31
CA ARG A 86 -3.43 -12.80 -29.51
C ARG A 86 -4.51 -11.82 -29.96
N LYS A 87 -4.88 -11.84 -31.24
CA LYS A 87 -5.96 -10.99 -31.79
C LYS A 87 -7.33 -11.17 -31.12
N VAL A 88 -7.55 -12.32 -30.50
CA VAL A 88 -8.79 -12.66 -29.78
C VAL A 88 -8.76 -12.21 -28.31
N ASP A 89 -7.59 -11.80 -27.82
CA ASP A 89 -7.40 -11.24 -26.48
C ASP A 89 -7.63 -9.74 -26.52
N LEU A 90 -7.96 -9.15 -25.37
CA LEU A 90 -8.30 -7.74 -25.25
C LEU A 90 -7.32 -7.05 -24.32
N ALA A 91 -6.68 -5.96 -24.77
CA ALA A 91 -5.88 -5.08 -23.93
C ALA A 91 -6.58 -3.73 -23.72
N ALA A 92 -6.48 -3.22 -22.50
CA ALA A 92 -7.04 -1.94 -22.10
C ALA A 92 -6.05 -1.14 -21.23
N ARG A 93 -6.18 0.18 -21.23
CA ARG A 93 -5.58 1.03 -20.21
C ARG A 93 -6.52 1.09 -19.00
N TYR A 94 -6.03 0.63 -17.86
CA TYR A 94 -6.85 0.38 -16.68
C TYR A 94 -6.97 1.61 -15.77
N SER A 95 -5.87 2.32 -15.55
CA SER A 95 -5.78 3.60 -14.82
C SER A 95 -4.38 4.17 -15.02
N GLY A 96 -4.16 5.49 -14.97
CA GLY A 96 -2.81 6.10 -14.96
C GLY A 96 -1.73 5.40 -15.81
N ASP A 97 -0.84 4.68 -15.13
CA ASP A 97 0.30 3.89 -15.61
C ASP A 97 0.07 2.36 -15.62
N SER A 98 -1.17 1.94 -15.42
CA SER A 98 -1.64 0.56 -15.38
C SER A 98 -2.44 0.15 -16.62
N PHE A 99 -2.26 -1.11 -17.02
CA PHE A 99 -2.92 -1.77 -18.13
C PHE A 99 -3.61 -3.05 -17.67
N SER A 100 -4.56 -3.53 -18.45
CA SER A 100 -5.22 -4.81 -18.21
C SER A 100 -5.33 -5.61 -19.50
N VAL A 101 -5.11 -6.91 -19.41
CA VAL A 101 -5.28 -7.85 -20.53
C VAL A 101 -6.26 -8.94 -20.14
N PHE A 102 -7.31 -9.12 -20.93
CA PHE A 102 -8.19 -10.28 -20.88
C PHE A 102 -7.74 -11.31 -21.93
N MET A 103 -7.45 -12.53 -21.47
CA MET A 103 -7.02 -13.64 -22.30
C MET A 103 -8.14 -14.67 -22.40
N ASN A 104 -8.71 -14.79 -23.58
CA ASN A 104 -9.87 -15.65 -23.82
C ASN A 104 -9.45 -17.12 -23.99
N ASN A 105 -10.17 -18.04 -23.36
CA ASN A 105 -9.88 -19.49 -23.43
C ASN A 105 -8.45 -19.83 -23.01
N VAL A 106 -8.00 -19.24 -21.90
CA VAL A 106 -6.63 -19.34 -21.37
C VAL A 106 -6.67 -19.59 -19.87
N ASP A 107 -6.04 -20.70 -19.47
CA ASP A 107 -5.76 -21.08 -18.08
C ASP A 107 -4.54 -20.34 -17.52
N THR A 108 -4.30 -20.47 -16.20
CA THR A 108 -3.21 -19.75 -15.51
C THR A 108 -1.82 -20.08 -16.05
N ALA A 109 -1.58 -21.33 -16.45
CA ALA A 109 -0.27 -21.73 -16.98
C ALA A 109 0.04 -21.05 -18.32
N LYS A 110 -0.93 -21.00 -19.23
CA LYS A 110 -0.79 -20.29 -20.52
C LYS A 110 -0.80 -18.77 -20.35
N ALA A 111 -1.52 -18.26 -19.35
CA ALA A 111 -1.51 -16.84 -19.01
C ALA A 111 -0.12 -16.39 -18.55
N LEU A 112 0.56 -17.21 -17.74
CA LEU A 112 1.93 -16.95 -17.29
C LEU A 112 2.90 -16.79 -18.47
N ILE A 113 2.83 -17.68 -19.46
CA ILE A 113 3.65 -17.59 -20.68
C ILE A 113 3.39 -16.28 -21.43
N SER A 114 2.14 -15.82 -21.49
CA SER A 114 1.79 -14.56 -22.16
C SER A 114 2.29 -13.35 -21.36
N ALA A 115 2.23 -13.40 -20.03
CA ALA A 115 2.78 -12.38 -19.14
C ALA A 115 4.32 -12.32 -19.21
N GLU A 116 5.01 -13.46 -19.29
CA GLU A 116 6.47 -13.54 -19.50
C GLU A 116 6.89 -12.93 -20.84
N ARG A 117 6.08 -13.13 -21.88
CA ARG A 117 6.30 -12.47 -23.18
C ARG A 117 6.16 -10.96 -23.08
N ILE A 118 5.13 -10.46 -22.38
CA ILE A 118 4.91 -9.02 -22.18
C ILE A 118 6.08 -8.40 -21.40
N THR A 119 6.44 -8.97 -20.25
CA THR A 119 7.55 -8.47 -19.41
C THR A 119 8.86 -8.39 -20.19
N SER A 120 9.24 -9.48 -20.89
CA SER A 120 10.47 -9.49 -21.70
C SER A 120 10.42 -8.51 -22.88
N ALA A 121 9.26 -8.34 -23.51
CA ALA A 121 9.10 -7.40 -24.62
C ALA A 121 9.15 -5.94 -24.16
N VAL A 122 8.63 -5.62 -22.97
CA VAL A 122 8.75 -4.26 -22.40
C VAL A 122 10.20 -3.97 -22.02
N GLU A 123 10.87 -4.88 -21.32
CA GLU A 123 12.26 -4.72 -20.89
C GLU A 123 13.22 -4.51 -22.08
N LYS A 124 13.00 -5.23 -23.19
CA LYS A 124 13.80 -5.09 -24.43
C LYS A 124 13.35 -3.93 -25.31
N GLY A 125 12.06 -3.67 -25.32
CA GLY A 125 11.41 -2.75 -26.25
C GLY A 125 11.51 -1.30 -25.80
N CYS A 126 11.47 -1.03 -24.49
CA CYS A 126 11.59 0.30 -23.89
C CYS A 126 13.07 0.68 -23.65
N ASP A 127 13.32 1.71 -22.83
CA ASP A 127 14.69 1.89 -22.32
C ASP A 127 15.02 0.70 -21.42
N SER A 128 16.29 0.27 -21.36
CA SER A 128 16.73 -0.95 -20.65
C SER A 128 16.56 -0.89 -19.12
N ARG A 129 15.79 0.06 -18.61
CA ARG A 129 15.46 0.28 -17.20
C ARG A 129 13.95 0.23 -16.94
N THR A 130 13.13 0.30 -17.98
CA THR A 130 11.67 0.20 -17.85
C THR A 130 11.27 -1.26 -17.73
N THR A 131 10.58 -1.59 -16.64
CA THR A 131 10.01 -2.92 -16.39
C THR A 131 8.52 -2.81 -16.07
N VAL A 132 7.82 -3.94 -16.05
CA VAL A 132 6.43 -4.02 -15.61
C VAL A 132 6.26 -5.12 -14.58
N SER A 133 5.38 -4.88 -13.61
CA SER A 133 4.89 -5.90 -12.68
C SER A 133 3.51 -6.39 -13.13
N ILE A 134 3.24 -7.69 -13.03
CA ILE A 134 1.99 -8.30 -13.51
C ILE A 134 1.33 -9.17 -12.43
N GLY A 135 0.04 -8.95 -12.18
CA GLY A 135 -0.82 -9.81 -11.38
C GLY A 135 -1.80 -10.59 -12.26
N LEU A 136 -1.82 -11.91 -12.15
CA LEU A 136 -2.68 -12.80 -12.92
C LEU A 136 -3.79 -13.40 -12.05
N ALA A 137 -5.02 -13.45 -12.56
CA ALA A 137 -6.13 -14.22 -12.01
C ALA A 137 -6.89 -14.93 -13.13
N SER A 138 -7.25 -16.19 -12.93
CA SER A 138 -7.89 -17.02 -13.96
C SER A 138 -9.22 -17.60 -13.49
N PHE A 139 -10.26 -17.56 -14.31
CA PHE A 139 -11.48 -18.30 -14.06
C PHE A 139 -11.30 -19.79 -14.43
N PRO A 140 -11.90 -20.73 -13.67
CA PRO A 140 -12.67 -20.52 -12.43
C PRO A 140 -11.82 -20.48 -11.16
N GLU A 141 -10.53 -20.80 -11.31
CA GLU A 141 -9.59 -21.00 -10.20
C GLU A 141 -9.50 -19.79 -9.29
N SER A 142 -9.59 -18.56 -9.77
CA SER A 142 -9.35 -17.33 -9.03
C SER A 142 -10.63 -16.57 -8.68
N GLY A 143 -11.82 -17.11 -8.97
CA GLY A 143 -13.09 -16.42 -8.72
C GLY A 143 -14.14 -16.70 -9.79
N GLY A 144 -15.41 -16.58 -9.42
CA GLY A 144 -16.57 -16.76 -10.30
C GLY A 144 -17.26 -15.46 -10.68
N THR A 145 -16.86 -14.33 -10.08
CA THR A 145 -17.43 -13.00 -10.36
C THR A 145 -16.37 -12.04 -10.88
N ARG A 146 -16.79 -11.00 -11.62
CA ARG A 146 -15.90 -9.91 -12.06
C ARG A 146 -15.15 -9.29 -10.88
N HIS A 147 -15.85 -9.04 -9.77
CA HIS A 147 -15.26 -8.44 -8.58
C HIS A 147 -14.14 -9.31 -7.99
N GLU A 148 -14.38 -10.63 -7.84
CA GLU A 148 -13.38 -11.57 -7.33
C GLU A 148 -12.15 -11.64 -8.25
N ILE A 149 -12.35 -11.79 -9.57
CA ILE A 149 -11.25 -11.86 -10.53
C ILE A 149 -10.37 -10.60 -10.47
N LEU A 150 -10.97 -9.41 -10.46
CA LEU A 150 -10.21 -8.16 -10.40
C LEU A 150 -9.52 -7.94 -9.06
N LYS A 151 -10.21 -8.22 -7.95
CA LYS A 151 -9.64 -8.15 -6.61
C LYS A 151 -8.38 -9.03 -6.52
N ASN A 152 -8.49 -10.27 -6.99
CA ASN A 152 -7.46 -11.28 -6.87
C ASN A 152 -6.28 -11.01 -7.84
N ALA A 153 -6.55 -10.50 -9.05
CA ALA A 153 -5.50 -10.01 -9.94
C ALA A 153 -4.74 -8.81 -9.35
N SER A 154 -5.45 -7.91 -8.66
CA SER A 154 -4.84 -6.74 -8.00
C SER A 154 -3.96 -7.14 -6.82
N GLU A 155 -4.42 -8.08 -5.99
CA GLU A 155 -3.61 -8.64 -4.90
C GLU A 155 -2.34 -9.33 -5.42
N ALA A 156 -2.46 -10.06 -6.52
CA ALA A 156 -1.30 -10.65 -7.20
C ALA A 156 -0.33 -9.56 -7.72
N LEU A 157 -0.83 -8.48 -8.31
CA LEU A 157 -0.01 -7.37 -8.79
C LEU A 157 0.74 -6.67 -7.65
N ILE A 158 0.07 -6.44 -6.51
CA ILE A 158 0.72 -5.88 -5.32
C ILE A 158 1.85 -6.81 -4.86
N THR A 159 1.60 -8.11 -4.81
CA THR A 159 2.61 -9.11 -4.44
C THR A 159 3.80 -9.07 -5.40
N ALA A 160 3.57 -8.94 -6.70
CA ALA A 160 4.62 -8.79 -7.70
C ALA A 160 5.48 -7.55 -7.46
N LYS A 161 4.86 -6.40 -7.13
CA LYS A 161 5.60 -5.16 -6.82
C LYS A 161 6.44 -5.30 -5.54
N LEU A 162 5.90 -5.94 -4.50
CA LEU A 162 6.59 -6.12 -3.22
C LEU A 162 7.80 -7.06 -3.33
N LYS A 163 7.79 -8.02 -4.26
CA LYS A 163 8.90 -8.95 -4.50
C LYS A 163 10.09 -8.35 -5.25
N GLY A 164 10.10 -7.04 -5.49
CA GLY A 164 11.22 -6.35 -6.11
C GLY A 164 10.95 -5.78 -7.51
N LYS A 165 9.68 -5.69 -7.92
CA LYS A 165 9.25 -5.23 -9.26
C LYS A 165 9.77 -6.16 -10.38
N ASN A 166 9.50 -5.84 -11.66
CA ASN A 166 9.84 -6.69 -12.81
C ASN A 166 9.47 -8.17 -12.62
N SER A 167 8.28 -8.42 -12.09
CA SER A 167 7.88 -9.77 -11.71
C SER A 167 6.42 -10.05 -12.02
N ILE A 168 6.10 -11.34 -12.11
CA ILE A 168 4.76 -11.84 -12.38
C ILE A 168 4.33 -12.66 -11.17
N TYR A 169 3.10 -12.44 -10.71
CA TYR A 169 2.50 -13.26 -9.67
C TYR A 169 1.14 -13.79 -10.15
N CYS A 170 0.91 -15.09 -9.98
CA CYS A 170 -0.38 -15.70 -10.22
C CYS A 170 -1.14 -15.84 -8.91
N TYR A 171 -2.34 -15.29 -8.87
CA TYR A 171 -3.27 -15.58 -7.80
C TYR A 171 -3.60 -17.07 -7.78
N ARG A 172 -3.60 -17.65 -6.59
CA ARG A 172 -4.00 -19.04 -6.35
C ARG A 172 -5.09 -19.02 -5.29
N LYS A 173 -6.31 -19.41 -5.66
CA LYS A 173 -7.40 -19.63 -4.71
C LYS A 173 -7.09 -20.89 -3.93
N ASN A 174 -7.13 -20.79 -2.62
CA ASN A 174 -7.21 -21.97 -1.78
C ASN A 174 -8.59 -22.60 -2.02
N GLU A 175 -8.65 -23.76 -2.66
CA GLU A 175 -9.90 -24.48 -2.88
C GLU A 175 -10.57 -24.83 -1.55
N GLY A 176 -11.86 -24.49 -1.42
CA GLY A 176 -12.73 -24.96 -0.34
C GLY A 176 -13.52 -23.86 0.35
N GLY A 177 -14.77 -23.68 -0.07
CA GLY A 177 -15.80 -22.95 0.65
C GLY A 177 -16.27 -23.73 1.88
N GLU A 178 -15.45 -23.71 2.92
CA GLU A 178 -15.87 -23.53 4.31
C GLU A 178 -15.08 -22.31 4.77
N SER A 179 -15.49 -21.60 5.82
CA SER A 179 -14.68 -20.51 6.39
C SER A 179 -13.25 -21.01 6.68
N SER A 180 -12.33 -20.82 5.74
CA SER A 180 -10.95 -21.27 5.84
C SER A 180 -10.19 -20.13 6.45
N GLU A 181 -9.97 -20.24 7.76
CA GLU A 181 -8.88 -19.53 8.40
C GLU A 181 -7.64 -19.74 7.53
N GLU A 182 -7.01 -18.65 7.07
CA GLU A 182 -5.64 -18.69 6.54
C GLU A 182 -4.83 -19.64 7.43
N GLN A 183 -4.34 -20.73 6.83
CA GLN A 183 -3.50 -21.68 7.55
C GLN A 183 -2.21 -20.94 7.87
N SER A 184 -2.10 -20.52 9.12
CA SER A 184 -0.93 -19.80 9.59
C SER A 184 0.34 -20.58 9.29
N THR A 185 1.37 -19.90 8.82
CA THR A 185 2.66 -20.51 8.55
C THR A 185 3.53 -20.42 9.80
N LEU A 186 3.86 -21.56 10.39
CA LEU A 186 4.79 -21.66 11.51
C LEU A 186 6.16 -22.06 10.97
N LEU A 187 7.20 -21.38 11.44
CA LEU A 187 8.57 -21.83 11.26
C LEU A 187 9.07 -22.45 12.57
N ILE A 188 9.50 -23.70 12.50
CA ILE A 188 10.12 -24.41 13.62
C ILE A 188 11.62 -24.48 13.37
N VAL A 189 12.41 -24.05 14.35
CA VAL A 189 13.87 -23.96 14.24
C VAL A 189 14.49 -24.71 15.41
N ASP A 190 15.24 -25.76 15.11
CA ASP A 190 15.99 -26.57 16.08
C ASP A 190 17.08 -27.32 15.29
N ASP A 191 18.31 -27.39 15.82
CA ASP A 191 19.42 -28.07 15.16
C ASP A 191 19.29 -29.60 15.22
N ASP A 192 18.45 -30.13 16.11
CA ASP A 192 18.14 -31.55 16.23
C ASP A 192 16.86 -31.93 15.46
N GLN A 193 17.01 -32.76 14.43
CA GLN A 193 15.89 -33.27 13.63
C GLN A 193 14.82 -34.01 14.44
N ARG A 194 15.16 -34.59 15.60
CA ARG A 194 14.21 -35.28 16.47
C ARG A 194 13.23 -34.28 17.09
N ASN A 195 13.72 -33.11 17.52
CA ASN A 195 12.90 -32.06 18.09
C ASN A 195 11.97 -31.45 17.03
N LEU A 196 12.49 -31.21 15.82
CA LEU A 196 11.68 -30.74 14.69
C LEU A 196 10.50 -31.67 14.39
N LYS A 197 10.75 -32.99 14.32
CA LYS A 197 9.70 -34.00 14.10
C LYS A 197 8.69 -34.04 15.25
N LEU A 198 9.16 -33.91 16.50
CA LEU A 198 8.30 -33.90 17.69
C LEU A 198 7.34 -32.69 17.68
N LEU A 199 7.88 -31.49 17.45
CA LEU A 199 7.11 -30.25 17.40
C LEU A 199 6.11 -30.26 16.24
N GLU A 200 6.53 -30.71 15.06
CA GLU A 200 5.64 -30.91 13.90
C GLU A 200 4.48 -31.86 14.23
N ALA A 201 4.76 -33.00 14.86
CA ALA A 201 3.73 -33.96 15.27
C ALA A 201 2.76 -33.39 16.33
N PHE A 202 3.25 -32.54 17.24
CA PHE A 202 2.39 -31.87 18.22
C PHE A 202 1.46 -30.84 17.59
N LEU A 203 1.92 -30.13 16.56
CA LEU A 203 1.22 -29.03 15.91
C LEU A 203 0.35 -29.47 14.73
N MET A 204 0.54 -30.68 14.21
CA MET A 204 -0.27 -31.28 13.14
C MET A 204 -1.80 -31.10 13.30
N PRO A 205 -2.40 -31.22 14.52
CA PRO A 205 -3.83 -31.02 14.71
C PRO A 205 -4.31 -29.58 14.47
N MET A 206 -3.42 -28.59 14.49
CA MET A 206 -3.76 -27.19 14.27
C MET A 206 -3.98 -26.84 12.80
N LYS A 207 -3.70 -27.77 11.87
CA LYS A 207 -3.82 -27.57 10.41
C LYS A 207 -3.07 -26.33 9.92
N CYS A 208 -1.90 -26.06 10.49
CA CYS A 208 -1.05 -24.96 10.07
C CYS A 208 -0.03 -25.43 9.03
N ASN A 209 0.49 -24.51 8.21
CA ASN A 209 1.61 -24.79 7.33
C ASN A 209 2.90 -24.76 8.16
N ILE A 210 3.67 -25.85 8.18
CA ILE A 210 4.87 -25.98 9.02
C ILE A 210 6.12 -25.98 8.13
N ILE A 211 6.97 -24.99 8.32
CA ILE A 211 8.32 -24.90 7.73
C ILE A 211 9.32 -25.26 8.83
N LYS A 212 10.42 -25.91 8.45
CA LYS A 212 11.48 -26.33 9.38
C LYS A 212 12.82 -25.73 8.95
N ALA A 213 13.61 -25.33 9.94
CA ALA A 213 15.00 -24.90 9.76
C ALA A 213 15.89 -25.61 10.79
N ASN A 214 17.13 -25.92 10.40
CA ASN A 214 18.08 -26.62 11.26
C ASN A 214 19.14 -25.68 11.87
N SER A 215 19.04 -24.37 11.62
CA SER A 215 20.02 -23.38 12.06
C SER A 215 19.40 -21.98 12.12
N GLY A 216 20.02 -21.09 12.89
CA GLY A 216 19.61 -19.69 12.96
C GLY A 216 19.77 -18.93 11.62
N SER A 217 20.81 -19.26 10.84
CA SER A 217 21.04 -18.66 9.52
C SER A 217 19.98 -19.08 8.50
N ASP A 218 19.60 -20.35 8.48
CA ASP A 218 18.49 -20.84 7.65
C ASP A 218 17.16 -20.19 8.05
N ALA A 219 16.91 -20.05 9.35
CA ALA A 219 15.69 -19.42 9.84
C ALA A 219 15.53 -17.98 9.33
N LEU A 220 16.60 -17.18 9.41
CA LEU A 220 16.59 -15.81 8.88
C LEU A 220 16.43 -15.78 7.35
N SER A 221 17.05 -16.71 6.64
CA SER A 221 16.91 -16.84 5.18
C SER A 221 15.45 -17.14 4.78
N ILE A 222 14.79 -18.05 5.50
CA ILE A 222 13.39 -18.41 5.28
C ILE A 222 12.48 -17.22 5.58
N VAL A 223 12.62 -16.59 6.75
CA VAL A 223 11.79 -15.44 7.15
C VAL A 223 11.88 -14.29 6.14
N ASN A 224 13.06 -14.07 5.53
CA ASN A 224 13.23 -13.03 4.51
C ASN A 224 12.61 -13.38 3.14
N ARG A 225 12.33 -14.66 2.87
CA ARG A 225 11.85 -15.14 1.55
C ARG A 225 10.41 -15.61 1.58
N THR A 226 9.89 -15.92 2.75
CA THR A 226 8.59 -16.58 2.94
C THR A 226 7.87 -15.91 4.11
N PRO A 227 6.56 -15.59 3.97
CA PRO A 227 5.79 -15.05 5.08
C PRO A 227 5.66 -16.10 6.19
N VAL A 228 6.10 -15.74 7.40
CA VAL A 228 6.02 -16.56 8.60
C VAL A 228 5.13 -15.84 9.61
N ASP A 229 4.14 -16.54 10.16
CA ASP A 229 3.15 -15.98 11.09
C ASP A 229 3.51 -16.22 12.55
N LEU A 230 4.39 -17.20 12.84
CA LEU A 230 4.92 -17.47 14.16
C LEU A 230 6.20 -18.29 14.06
N LEU A 231 7.17 -17.99 14.92
CA LEU A 231 8.44 -18.71 15.03
C LEU A 231 8.49 -19.51 16.34
N LEU A 232 8.76 -20.80 16.24
CA LEU A 232 9.15 -21.65 17.36
C LEU A 232 10.66 -21.88 17.26
N LEU A 233 11.42 -21.34 18.20
CA LEU A 233 12.86 -21.19 18.03
C LEU A 233 13.60 -21.80 19.20
N ASP A 234 14.43 -22.80 18.93
CA ASP A 234 15.37 -23.29 19.92
C ASP A 234 16.38 -22.20 20.30
N VAL A 235 16.69 -22.13 21.59
CA VAL A 235 17.71 -21.24 22.10
C VAL A 235 19.11 -21.79 21.81
N MET A 236 19.33 -23.09 22.00
CA MET A 236 20.66 -23.68 22.03
C MET A 236 21.05 -24.26 20.67
N MET A 237 21.49 -23.40 19.75
CA MET A 237 21.91 -23.82 18.40
C MET A 237 23.38 -23.45 18.11
N PRO A 238 24.10 -24.24 17.29
CA PRO A 238 25.46 -23.92 16.86
C PRO A 238 25.53 -22.63 16.04
N GLU A 239 26.69 -21.95 16.09
CA GLU A 239 27.03 -20.71 15.39
C GLU A 239 26.21 -19.47 15.78
N MET A 240 24.88 -19.56 15.72
CA MET A 240 23.95 -18.49 16.06
C MET A 240 22.84 -19.04 16.96
N ASP A 241 22.80 -18.56 18.20
CA ASP A 241 21.80 -18.94 19.18
C ASP A 241 20.42 -18.31 18.88
N GLY A 242 19.38 -18.86 19.53
CA GLY A 242 18.00 -18.38 19.34
C GLY A 242 17.78 -16.95 19.84
N TYR A 243 18.57 -16.47 20.82
CA TYR A 243 18.46 -15.08 21.28
C TYR A 243 18.90 -14.10 20.20
N GLU A 244 19.99 -14.40 19.49
CA GLU A 244 20.50 -13.58 18.40
C GLU A 244 19.57 -13.58 17.18
N VAL A 245 19.01 -14.74 16.81
CA VAL A 245 17.98 -14.82 15.76
C VAL A 245 16.75 -13.97 16.15
N CYS A 246 16.29 -14.08 17.39
CA CYS A 246 15.16 -13.30 17.90
C CYS A 246 15.43 -11.79 17.80
N ARG A 247 16.59 -11.32 18.27
CA ARG A 247 17.00 -9.90 18.17
C ARG A 247 16.98 -9.40 16.73
N ARG A 248 17.49 -10.19 15.78
CA ARG A 248 17.52 -9.79 14.36
C ARG A 248 16.13 -9.70 13.74
N ILE A 249 15.25 -10.65 14.05
CA ILE A 249 13.86 -10.63 13.59
C ILE A 249 13.12 -9.43 14.17
N LYS A 250 13.30 -9.15 15.47
CA LYS A 250 12.66 -8.03 16.17
C LYS A 250 13.25 -6.66 15.82
N GLY A 251 14.52 -6.61 15.39
CA GLY A 251 15.19 -5.39 14.95
C GLY A 251 14.83 -4.91 13.55
N SER A 252 14.20 -5.75 12.71
CA SER A 252 13.83 -5.40 11.33
C SER A 252 12.36 -5.01 11.22
N GLU A 253 12.06 -3.85 10.62
CA GLU A 253 10.69 -3.35 10.46
C GLU A 253 9.77 -4.34 9.73
N ALA A 254 10.30 -5.07 8.76
CA ALA A 254 9.56 -6.04 7.95
C ALA A 254 9.16 -7.30 8.74
N THR A 255 9.90 -7.66 9.80
CA THR A 255 9.77 -8.95 10.48
C THR A 255 9.47 -8.83 11.97
N ARG A 256 9.56 -7.62 12.55
CA ARG A 256 9.41 -7.40 14.00
C ARG A 256 8.06 -7.81 14.59
N LEU A 257 7.03 -7.87 13.75
CA LEU A 257 5.67 -8.24 14.14
C LEU A 257 5.42 -9.75 14.12
N ILE A 258 6.40 -10.56 13.69
CA ILE A 258 6.33 -12.02 13.77
C ILE A 258 6.49 -12.41 15.25
N PRO A 259 5.53 -13.10 15.87
CA PRO A 259 5.67 -13.63 17.22
C PRO A 259 6.76 -14.69 17.28
N VAL A 260 7.63 -14.61 18.28
CA VAL A 260 8.72 -15.56 18.51
C VAL A 260 8.53 -16.23 19.88
N VAL A 261 8.42 -17.56 19.88
CA VAL A 261 8.41 -18.40 21.08
C VAL A 261 9.75 -19.09 21.20
N LEU A 262 10.49 -18.79 22.26
CA LEU A 262 11.76 -19.44 22.54
C LEU A 262 11.56 -20.79 23.23
N ILE A 263 12.21 -21.84 22.77
CA ILE A 263 12.18 -23.18 23.36
C ILE A 263 13.55 -23.42 24.03
N THR A 264 13.59 -23.63 25.35
CA THR A 264 14.85 -23.65 26.13
C THR A 264 14.91 -24.80 27.15
N ALA A 265 16.09 -25.35 27.42
CA ALA A 265 16.30 -26.42 28.40
C ALA A 265 16.44 -25.89 29.85
N LEU A 266 15.30 -25.82 30.56
CA LEU A 266 15.06 -25.69 32.02
C LEU A 266 15.74 -24.57 32.88
N ASP A 267 14.84 -23.92 33.65
CA ASP A 267 14.91 -23.39 35.03
C ASP A 267 15.70 -22.14 35.44
N ASP A 268 16.23 -21.35 34.51
CA ASP A 268 16.85 -20.09 34.91
C ASP A 268 15.94 -18.88 34.68
N MET A 269 15.67 -18.13 35.75
CA MET A 269 15.12 -16.78 35.66
C MET A 269 15.95 -15.94 34.67
N GLU A 270 17.27 -16.16 34.63
CA GLU A 270 18.20 -15.49 33.73
C GLU A 270 17.94 -15.81 32.24
N ALA A 271 17.62 -17.06 31.90
CA ALA A 271 17.31 -17.45 30.52
C ALA A 271 16.00 -16.82 30.03
N LYS A 272 15.02 -16.66 30.93
CA LYS A 272 13.77 -15.94 30.64
C LYS A 272 13.99 -14.45 30.50
N ILE A 273 14.81 -13.85 31.37
CA ILE A 273 15.20 -12.43 31.29
C ILE A 273 15.88 -12.15 29.95
N LYS A 274 16.87 -12.97 29.55
CA LYS A 274 17.54 -12.85 28.25
C LYS A 274 16.57 -12.98 27.07
N GLY A 275 15.56 -13.85 27.19
CA GLY A 275 14.52 -14.00 26.17
C GLY A 275 13.66 -12.74 26.02
N ILE A 276 13.25 -12.14 27.13
CA ILE A 276 12.47 -10.89 27.16
C ILE A 276 13.31 -9.75 26.58
N GLU A 277 14.58 -9.62 26.99
CA GLU A 277 15.50 -8.60 26.48
C GLU A 277 15.80 -8.75 24.98
N ALA A 278 15.78 -9.99 24.46
CA ALA A 278 15.90 -10.26 23.03
C ALA A 278 14.62 -9.91 22.24
N GLY A 279 13.50 -9.65 22.93
CA GLY A 279 12.22 -9.29 22.33
C GLY A 279 11.29 -10.46 22.04
N ALA A 280 11.52 -11.63 22.66
CA ALA A 280 10.63 -12.79 22.49
C ALA A 280 9.24 -12.52 23.09
N ASP A 281 8.20 -13.00 22.41
CA ASP A 281 6.81 -12.82 22.84
C ASP A 281 6.40 -13.87 23.86
N ASP A 282 7.05 -15.04 23.84
CA ASP A 282 6.81 -16.11 24.79
C ASP A 282 7.99 -17.09 24.87
N PHE A 283 7.93 -18.02 25.83
CA PHE A 283 8.90 -19.10 25.97
C PHE A 283 8.27 -20.42 26.43
N LEU A 284 8.92 -21.53 26.09
CA LEU A 284 8.55 -22.90 26.46
C LEU A 284 9.79 -23.66 26.94
N THR A 285 9.58 -24.51 27.94
CA THR A 285 10.66 -25.34 28.49
C THR A 285 10.77 -26.67 27.75
N LYS A 286 11.99 -27.17 27.47
CA LYS A 286 12.25 -28.50 26.91
C LYS A 286 12.17 -29.58 28.01
N PRO A 287 11.51 -30.73 27.76
CA PRO A 287 10.69 -31.01 26.58
C PRO A 287 9.34 -30.26 26.66
N PRO A 288 8.87 -29.66 25.55
CA PRO A 288 7.66 -28.86 25.57
C PRO A 288 6.42 -29.72 25.85
N ASN A 289 5.54 -29.23 26.72
CA ASN A 289 4.24 -29.86 26.92
C ASN A 289 3.33 -29.59 25.70
N LYS A 290 2.74 -30.64 25.12
CA LYS A 290 1.88 -30.54 23.93
C LYS A 290 0.71 -29.56 24.10
N LEU A 291 0.04 -29.58 25.25
CA LEU A 291 -1.13 -28.71 25.49
C LEU A 291 -0.69 -27.25 25.61
N GLU A 292 0.42 -26.99 26.29
CA GLU A 292 0.97 -25.65 26.44
C GLU A 292 1.43 -25.07 25.11
N LEU A 293 2.17 -25.87 24.32
CA LEU A 293 2.62 -25.48 22.98
C LEU A 293 1.45 -25.09 22.09
N ILE A 294 0.40 -25.91 22.02
CA ILE A 294 -0.80 -25.63 21.20
C ILE A 294 -1.52 -24.37 21.71
N ALA A 295 -1.69 -24.22 23.02
CA ALA A 295 -2.40 -23.08 23.60
C ALA A 295 -1.67 -21.75 23.33
N ARG A 296 -0.36 -21.71 23.57
CA ARG A 296 0.47 -20.51 23.32
C ARG A 296 0.53 -20.15 21.85
N THR A 297 0.78 -21.14 21.00
CA THR A 297 0.78 -20.98 19.54
C THR A 297 -0.55 -20.40 19.04
N LYS A 298 -1.69 -20.95 19.48
CA LYS A 298 -3.01 -20.46 19.08
C LYS A 298 -3.27 -19.02 19.52
N SER A 299 -2.85 -18.66 20.74
CA SER A 299 -3.00 -17.30 21.28
C SER A 299 -2.21 -16.29 20.46
N LEU A 300 -0.94 -16.59 20.17
CA LEU A 300 -0.05 -15.71 19.42
C LEU A 300 -0.46 -15.57 17.95
N LEU A 301 -0.91 -16.65 17.31
CA LEU A 301 -1.47 -16.58 15.96
C LEU A 301 -2.73 -15.71 15.88
N LYS A 302 -3.58 -15.76 16.91
CA LYS A 302 -4.75 -14.87 17.00
C LYS A 302 -4.32 -13.40 17.13
N LEU A 303 -3.29 -13.10 17.94
CA LEU A 303 -2.73 -11.75 18.04
C LEU A 303 -2.13 -11.28 16.71
N LYS A 304 -1.38 -12.13 16.02
CA LYS A 304 -0.82 -11.85 14.69
C LYS A 304 -1.92 -11.48 13.69
N LYS A 305 -2.98 -12.30 13.58
CA LYS A 305 -4.13 -12.03 12.70
C LYS A 305 -4.82 -10.69 12.99
N LEU A 306 -4.98 -10.33 14.27
CA LEU A 306 -5.53 -9.03 14.65
C LEU A 306 -4.64 -7.86 14.20
N ASN A 307 -3.32 -8.02 14.27
CA ASN A 307 -2.37 -7.02 13.86
C ASN A 307 -2.28 -6.87 12.32
N ASP A 308 -2.37 -7.98 11.59
CA ASP A 308 -2.39 -7.99 10.12
C ASP A 308 -3.64 -7.32 9.56
N ASN A 309 -4.80 -7.52 10.19
CA ASN A 309 -6.05 -6.86 9.82
C ASN A 309 -5.96 -5.32 9.93
N LEU A 310 -5.19 -4.79 10.88
CA LEU A 310 -4.96 -3.35 10.98
C LEU A 310 -4.13 -2.85 9.80
N THR A 311 -3.15 -3.64 9.36
CA THR A 311 -2.27 -3.32 8.23
C THR A 311 -3.03 -3.38 6.90
N SER A 312 -3.93 -4.36 6.72
CA SER A 312 -4.75 -4.47 5.51
C SER A 312 -5.75 -3.33 5.35
N ILE A 313 -6.33 -2.83 6.45
CA ILE A 313 -7.19 -1.63 6.45
C ILE A 313 -6.41 -0.40 5.98
N GLU A 314 -5.17 -0.22 6.47
CA GLU A 314 -4.32 0.87 6.01
C GLU A 314 -4.09 0.83 4.49
N TYR A 315 -3.84 -0.35 3.92
CA TYR A 315 -3.68 -0.49 2.46
C TYR A 315 -4.93 -0.10 1.67
N VAL A 316 -6.13 -0.52 2.12
CA VAL A 316 -7.39 -0.14 1.46
C VAL A 316 -7.58 1.37 1.52
N LEU A 317 -7.32 1.99 2.68
CA LEU A 317 -7.41 3.44 2.87
C LEU A 317 -6.44 4.19 1.95
N PHE A 318 -5.18 3.76 1.87
CA PHE A 318 -4.21 4.37 0.97
C PHE A 318 -4.56 4.16 -0.52
N SER A 319 -5.15 3.01 -0.89
CA SER A 319 -5.62 2.79 -2.26
C SER A 319 -6.77 3.74 -2.62
N MET A 320 -7.69 4.01 -1.69
CA MET A 320 -8.76 4.98 -1.88
C MET A 320 -8.22 6.41 -1.95
N ALA A 321 -7.26 6.75 -1.09
CA ALA A 321 -6.58 8.05 -1.12
C ALA A 321 -5.94 8.33 -2.48
N ASN A 322 -5.19 7.35 -3.02
CA ASN A 322 -4.55 7.48 -4.32
C ASN A 322 -5.57 7.66 -5.46
N ALA A 323 -6.72 6.97 -5.40
CA ALA A 323 -7.77 7.13 -6.40
C ALA A 323 -8.40 8.54 -6.37
N VAL A 324 -8.48 9.18 -5.20
CA VAL A 324 -8.93 10.58 -5.09
C VAL A 324 -7.84 11.55 -5.58
N GLU A 325 -6.58 11.28 -5.28
CA GLU A 325 -5.42 12.03 -5.79
C GLU A 325 -5.35 11.97 -7.34
N GLU A 326 -5.70 10.84 -7.97
CA GLU A 326 -5.78 10.72 -9.43
C GLU A 326 -6.88 11.59 -10.05
N LYS A 327 -7.98 11.82 -9.33
CA LYS A 327 -9.09 12.69 -9.78
C LYS A 327 -8.69 14.19 -9.72
N ASP A 328 -7.79 14.53 -8.81
CA ASP A 328 -7.23 15.87 -8.63
C ASP A 328 -5.86 15.96 -9.32
N ILE A 329 -5.88 16.42 -10.58
CA ILE A 329 -4.71 16.51 -11.49
C ILE A 329 -3.53 17.25 -10.82
N TYR A 330 -3.80 18.08 -9.81
CA TYR A 330 -2.83 18.94 -9.15
C TYR A 330 -2.09 18.28 -7.99
N THR A 331 -2.48 17.08 -7.57
CA THR A 331 -2.00 16.45 -6.33
C THR A 331 -1.02 15.30 -6.51
N GLN A 332 -0.53 14.95 -7.70
CA GLN A 332 0.33 13.77 -7.85
C GLN A 332 1.53 13.70 -6.86
N GLY A 333 1.50 12.70 -5.98
CA GLY A 333 2.53 12.45 -4.97
C GLY A 333 2.53 13.44 -3.79
N HIS A 334 1.55 14.34 -3.71
CA HIS A 334 1.33 15.29 -2.63
C HIS A 334 1.06 14.57 -1.32
N VAL A 335 0.18 13.56 -1.34
CA VAL A 335 -0.18 12.75 -0.18
C VAL A 335 1.08 12.19 0.50
N LYS A 336 2.01 11.64 -0.28
CA LYS A 336 3.25 11.05 0.26
C LYS A 336 4.18 12.12 0.85
N ARG A 337 4.35 13.27 0.18
CA ARG A 337 5.24 14.35 0.64
C ARG A 337 4.71 14.99 1.91
N VAL A 338 3.43 15.36 1.94
CA VAL A 338 2.78 15.98 3.10
C VAL A 338 2.76 15.02 4.29
N SER A 339 2.32 13.77 4.10
CA SER A 339 2.32 12.76 5.17
C SER A 339 3.74 12.51 5.72
N GLY A 340 4.73 12.36 4.83
CA GLY A 340 6.13 12.18 5.24
C GLY A 340 6.71 13.38 6.00
N MET A 341 6.42 14.60 5.54
CA MET A 341 6.84 15.84 6.20
C MET A 341 6.19 15.97 7.58
N ALA A 342 4.88 15.75 7.67
CA ALA A 342 4.13 15.81 8.92
C ALA A 342 4.67 14.82 9.97
N VAL A 343 4.93 13.57 9.56
CA VAL A 343 5.60 12.55 10.39
C VAL A 343 6.98 13.03 10.84
N THR A 344 7.77 13.63 9.96
CA THR A 344 9.12 14.11 10.31
C THR A 344 9.08 15.24 11.34
N ILE A 345 8.16 16.20 11.18
CA ILE A 345 7.89 17.26 12.16
C ILE A 345 7.47 16.63 13.51
N GLY A 346 6.48 15.75 13.49
CA GLY A 346 5.95 15.11 14.68
C GLY A 346 6.99 14.34 15.48
N ARG A 347 7.90 13.62 14.78
CA ARG A 347 9.01 12.90 15.42
C ARG A 347 9.96 13.85 16.12
N LYS A 348 10.31 14.97 15.48
CA LYS A 348 11.22 15.97 16.06
C LYS A 348 10.60 16.67 17.27
N MET A 349 9.28 16.81 17.30
CA MET A 349 8.51 17.34 18.43
C MET A 349 8.30 16.32 19.57
N GLY A 350 8.72 15.05 19.40
CA GLY A 350 8.60 14.02 20.42
C GLY A 350 7.17 13.51 20.64
N LEU A 351 6.34 13.50 19.59
CA LEU A 351 4.97 12.98 19.66
C LEU A 351 4.92 11.47 19.94
N SER A 352 3.77 11.02 20.48
CA SER A 352 3.53 9.61 20.76
C SER A 352 3.40 8.78 19.47
N GLU A 353 3.66 7.47 19.53
CA GLU A 353 3.44 6.55 18.40
C GLU A 353 2.00 6.61 17.85
N MET A 354 1.02 6.88 18.71
CA MET A 354 -0.38 7.04 18.31
C MET A 354 -0.60 8.31 17.47
N ASP A 355 0.01 9.42 17.85
CA ASP A 355 -0.04 10.68 17.09
C ASP A 355 0.75 10.56 15.78
N MET A 356 1.91 9.90 15.82
CA MET A 356 2.71 9.60 14.63
C MET A 356 1.94 8.77 13.61
N ARG A 357 1.21 7.75 14.06
CA ARG A 357 0.30 6.98 13.21
C ARG A 357 -0.84 7.84 12.68
N SER A 358 -1.38 8.73 13.51
CA SER A 358 -2.47 9.64 13.11
C SER A 358 -2.04 10.64 12.04
N LEU A 359 -0.80 11.17 12.10
CA LEU A 359 -0.22 12.00 11.06
C LEU A 359 -0.04 11.23 9.75
N LYS A 360 0.46 9.99 9.83
CA LYS A 360 0.65 9.13 8.66
C LYS A 360 -0.66 8.86 7.92
N ILE A 361 -1.66 8.35 8.64
CA ILE A 361 -2.97 7.97 8.08
C ILE A 361 -3.79 9.21 7.71
N GLY A 362 -3.86 10.19 8.62
CA GLY A 362 -4.56 11.44 8.40
C GLY A 362 -4.00 12.21 7.21
N GLY A 363 -2.67 12.28 7.06
CA GLY A 363 -2.02 12.92 5.93
C GLY A 363 -2.33 12.27 4.58
N ALA A 364 -2.64 10.97 4.54
CA ALA A 364 -3.10 10.37 3.30
C ALA A 364 -4.58 10.54 3.02
N LEU A 365 -5.40 10.66 4.06
CA LEU A 365 -6.84 10.75 3.91
C LEU A 365 -7.39 12.18 3.98
N HIS A 366 -6.57 13.18 4.29
CA HIS A 366 -7.05 14.54 4.57
C HIS A 366 -7.91 15.12 3.44
N ASP A 367 -7.55 14.79 2.20
CA ASP A 367 -8.22 15.25 0.98
C ASP A 367 -9.27 14.27 0.42
N ILE A 368 -9.56 13.15 1.09
CA ILE A 368 -10.47 12.10 0.58
C ILE A 368 -11.86 12.65 0.23
N GLY A 369 -12.30 13.71 0.91
CA GLY A 369 -13.58 14.36 0.66
C GLY A 369 -13.71 15.06 -0.69
N LYS A 370 -12.59 15.32 -1.39
CA LYS A 370 -12.60 15.86 -2.76
C LYS A 370 -13.30 14.95 -3.76
N ILE A 371 -13.52 13.68 -3.42
CA ILE A 371 -14.36 12.77 -4.22
C ILE A 371 -15.76 13.36 -4.48
N GLY A 372 -16.31 14.13 -3.53
CA GLY A 372 -17.62 14.79 -3.64
C GLY A 372 -17.61 16.14 -4.36
N VAL A 373 -16.44 16.67 -4.73
CA VAL A 373 -16.32 17.95 -5.45
C VAL A 373 -16.51 17.71 -6.95
N PRO A 374 -17.36 18.47 -7.65
CA PRO A 374 -17.52 18.39 -9.10
C PRO A 374 -16.20 18.63 -9.86
N ASN A 375 -15.99 17.94 -10.97
CA ASN A 375 -14.74 18.00 -11.73
C ASN A 375 -14.47 19.41 -12.30
N GLU A 376 -15.52 20.15 -12.65
CA GLU A 376 -15.45 21.50 -13.20
C GLU A 376 -14.91 22.51 -12.17
N ILE A 377 -15.16 22.25 -10.88
CA ILE A 377 -14.64 23.04 -9.76
C ILE A 377 -13.25 22.54 -9.38
N LEU A 378 -13.10 21.23 -9.20
CA LEU A 378 -11.85 20.61 -8.76
C LEU A 378 -10.70 20.90 -9.73
N ASN A 379 -10.96 20.82 -11.03
CA ASN A 379 -9.96 20.97 -12.09
C ASN A 379 -10.04 22.32 -12.83
N LYS A 380 -10.69 23.35 -12.25
CA LYS A 380 -10.86 24.66 -12.91
C LYS A 380 -9.49 25.31 -13.23
N PRO A 381 -9.23 25.72 -14.49
CA PRO A 381 -7.99 26.39 -14.87
C PRO A 381 -8.05 27.89 -14.52
N GLY A 382 -8.08 28.23 -13.24
CA GLY A 382 -8.19 29.61 -12.75
C GLY A 382 -8.73 29.71 -11.32
N PRO A 383 -8.94 30.94 -10.80
CA PRO A 383 -9.54 31.13 -9.49
C PRO A 383 -10.99 30.64 -9.47
N LEU A 384 -11.40 30.10 -8.32
CA LEU A 384 -12.77 29.72 -8.04
C LEU A 384 -13.61 30.98 -7.76
N THR A 385 -14.89 30.96 -8.15
CA THR A 385 -15.86 31.97 -7.67
C THR A 385 -16.17 31.73 -6.18
N ASP A 386 -16.79 32.69 -5.53
CA ASP A 386 -17.17 32.55 -4.12
C ASP A 386 -18.11 31.34 -3.91
N GLU A 387 -19.04 31.09 -4.82
CA GLU A 387 -19.95 29.94 -4.76
C GLU A 387 -19.22 28.61 -4.96
N GLU A 388 -18.28 28.56 -5.91
CA GLU A 388 -17.44 27.37 -6.15
C GLU A 388 -16.51 27.10 -4.96
N TRP A 389 -16.00 28.16 -4.33
CA TRP A 389 -15.18 28.08 -3.13
C TRP A 389 -15.97 27.52 -1.94
N GLU A 390 -17.23 27.92 -1.75
CA GLU A 390 -18.12 27.31 -0.74
C GLU A 390 -18.34 25.81 -0.96
N ILE A 391 -18.29 25.33 -2.21
CA ILE A 391 -18.35 23.89 -2.51
C ILE A 391 -17.02 23.23 -2.15
N MET A 392 -15.89 23.82 -2.55
CA MET A 392 -14.55 23.30 -2.25
C MET A 392 -14.31 23.16 -0.74
N LYS A 393 -14.71 24.14 0.07
CA LYS A 393 -14.57 24.14 1.55
C LYS A 393 -15.32 23.00 2.26
N LYS A 394 -16.21 22.27 1.56
CA LYS A 394 -16.94 21.15 2.16
C LYS A 394 -16.13 19.86 2.22
N HIS A 395 -15.00 19.75 1.51
CA HIS A 395 -14.24 18.50 1.45
C HIS A 395 -13.72 18.00 2.82
N PRO A 396 -13.32 18.83 3.81
CA PRO A 396 -12.90 18.30 5.11
C PRO A 396 -14.08 17.66 5.85
N SER A 397 -15.25 18.30 5.80
CA SER A 397 -16.49 17.76 6.37
C SER A 397 -16.93 16.49 5.66
N ALA A 398 -16.88 16.44 4.32
CA ALA A 398 -17.22 15.25 3.55
C ALA A 398 -16.26 14.09 3.83
N GLY A 399 -14.95 14.38 3.86
CA GLY A 399 -13.91 13.39 4.19
C GLY A 399 -14.08 12.83 5.59
N TYR A 400 -14.38 13.68 6.57
CA TYR A 400 -14.71 13.26 7.92
C TYR A 400 -15.92 12.31 7.94
N GLN A 401 -17.00 12.61 7.21
CA GLN A 401 -18.18 11.73 7.16
C GLN A 401 -17.89 10.38 6.50
N ILE A 402 -17.08 10.35 5.44
CA ILE A 402 -16.63 9.11 4.79
C ILE A 402 -15.85 8.23 5.79
N CYS A 403 -15.00 8.85 6.59
CA CYS A 403 -14.11 8.14 7.52
C CYS A 403 -14.73 7.91 8.91
N LEU A 404 -15.84 8.57 9.26
CA LEU A 404 -16.50 8.49 10.56
C LEU A 404 -16.88 7.05 10.98
N PRO A 405 -17.37 6.16 10.09
CA PRO A 405 -17.61 4.76 10.44
C PRO A 405 -16.37 4.03 10.96
N LEU A 406 -15.16 4.51 10.61
CA LEU A 406 -13.87 3.94 11.02
C LEU A 406 -13.27 4.66 12.25
N LYS A 407 -14.04 5.50 12.95
CA LYS A 407 -13.58 6.30 14.10
C LYS A 407 -12.78 5.52 15.14
N LYS A 408 -13.19 4.29 15.45
CA LYS A 408 -12.50 3.43 16.42
C LYS A 408 -11.06 3.10 16.01
N ASN A 409 -10.79 3.04 14.71
CA ASN A 409 -9.49 2.67 14.15
C ASN A 409 -8.66 3.90 13.78
N LEU A 410 -9.32 4.98 13.35
CA LEU A 410 -8.65 6.20 12.90
C LEU A 410 -8.29 7.15 14.05
N GLY A 411 -9.08 7.19 15.13
CA GLY A 411 -8.77 8.03 16.29
C GLY A 411 -8.50 9.50 15.89
N PRO A 412 -7.39 10.11 16.36
CA PRO A 412 -7.01 11.49 16.02
C PRO A 412 -6.76 11.76 14.53
N ALA A 413 -6.61 10.72 13.69
CA ALA A 413 -6.51 10.91 12.24
C ALA A 413 -7.79 11.55 11.65
N LEU A 414 -8.96 11.38 12.31
CA LEU A 414 -10.18 12.07 11.91
C LEU A 414 -10.09 13.58 12.11
N ASP A 415 -9.37 14.03 13.14
CA ASP A 415 -9.17 15.45 13.41
C ASP A 415 -8.30 16.07 12.31
N VAL A 416 -7.28 15.34 11.83
CA VAL A 416 -6.50 15.74 10.65
C VAL A 416 -7.42 15.97 9.45
N ILE A 417 -8.28 15.00 9.13
CA ILE A 417 -9.17 15.08 7.96
C ILE A 417 -10.14 16.27 8.08
N ARG A 418 -10.71 16.51 9.26
CA ARG A 418 -11.69 17.58 9.47
C ARG A 418 -11.06 18.96 9.61
N GLN A 419 -9.91 19.06 10.29
CA GLN A 419 -9.37 20.31 10.81
C GLN A 419 -8.10 20.81 10.10
N HIS A 420 -7.58 20.12 9.09
CA HIS A 420 -6.32 20.54 8.43
C HIS A 420 -6.38 21.92 7.74
N HIS A 421 -7.57 22.52 7.58
CA HIS A 421 -7.76 23.89 7.11
C HIS A 421 -8.23 24.87 8.20
N GLU A 422 -8.28 24.43 9.46
CA GLU A 422 -8.50 25.31 10.59
C GLU A 422 -7.26 26.18 10.86
N LYS A 423 -7.48 27.35 11.44
CA LYS A 423 -6.43 28.32 11.78
C LYS A 423 -6.58 28.72 13.22
N LEU A 424 -5.46 28.95 13.92
CA LEU A 424 -5.50 29.18 15.38
C LEU A 424 -6.29 30.44 15.77
N ASP A 425 -6.45 31.40 14.85
CA ASP A 425 -7.24 32.63 15.00
C ASP A 425 -8.74 32.47 14.71
N GLY A 426 -9.21 31.27 14.34
CA GLY A 426 -10.61 31.01 13.99
C GLY A 426 -11.00 31.41 12.56
N SER A 427 -10.07 31.90 11.74
CA SER A 427 -10.35 32.28 10.34
C SER A 427 -10.35 31.09 9.37
N GLY A 428 -10.14 29.87 9.89
CA GLY A 428 -10.13 28.63 9.12
C GLY A 428 -11.53 28.06 8.85
N TYR A 429 -11.56 26.83 8.33
CA TYR A 429 -12.78 26.10 8.01
C TYR A 429 -12.56 24.58 8.22
N PRO A 430 -13.61 23.76 8.37
CA PRO A 430 -15.04 24.05 8.20
C PRO A 430 -15.77 24.60 9.44
N ASP A 431 -15.20 24.47 10.63
CA ASP A 431 -15.87 24.74 11.91
C ASP A 431 -15.48 26.10 12.52
N GLY A 432 -14.36 26.70 12.08
CA GLY A 432 -13.88 27.98 12.60
C GLY A 432 -13.29 27.84 14.00
N LEU A 433 -12.55 26.76 14.23
CA LEU A 433 -11.99 26.42 15.53
C LEU A 433 -10.87 27.38 15.91
N MET A 434 -10.74 27.65 17.22
CA MET A 434 -9.61 28.39 17.76
C MET A 434 -8.58 27.43 18.34
N GLU A 435 -7.36 27.92 18.60
CA GLU A 435 -6.19 27.14 19.02
C GLU A 435 -6.50 25.93 19.92
N LYS A 436 -7.11 26.16 21.09
CA LYS A 436 -7.41 25.12 22.09
C LYS A 436 -8.24 23.94 21.58
N ASP A 437 -9.00 24.13 20.50
CA ASP A 437 -9.94 23.16 19.94
C ASP A 437 -9.36 22.44 18.70
N ILE A 438 -8.19 22.86 18.21
CA ILE A 438 -7.49 22.23 17.08
C ILE A 438 -6.43 21.27 17.61
N SER A 439 -6.54 19.99 17.22
CA SER A 439 -5.60 18.95 17.63
C SER A 439 -4.17 19.23 17.13
N ILE A 440 -3.16 18.83 17.91
CA ILE A 440 -1.75 19.02 17.51
C ILE A 440 -1.44 18.34 16.17
N VAL A 441 -2.03 17.17 15.90
CA VAL A 441 -1.86 16.46 14.64
C VAL A 441 -2.45 17.23 13.45
N ALA A 442 -3.58 17.91 13.62
CA ALA A 442 -4.14 18.78 12.60
C ALA A 442 -3.31 20.05 12.38
N ARG A 443 -2.78 20.66 13.45
CA ARG A 443 -1.88 21.83 13.34
C ARG A 443 -0.62 21.50 12.54
N ILE A 444 -0.02 20.34 12.80
CA ILE A 444 1.14 19.85 12.04
C ILE A 444 0.78 19.61 10.58
N MET A 445 -0.37 18.99 10.33
CA MET A 445 -0.83 18.73 8.97
C MET A 445 -1.05 20.03 8.19
N ALA A 446 -1.69 21.03 8.79
CA ALA A 446 -1.94 22.33 8.16
C ALA A 446 -0.62 23.00 7.72
N VAL A 447 0.40 22.98 8.58
CA VAL A 447 1.72 23.54 8.24
C VAL A 447 2.40 22.75 7.12
N ALA A 448 2.37 21.41 7.18
CA ALA A 448 2.97 20.54 6.17
C ALA A 448 2.29 20.70 4.80
N ASP A 449 0.96 20.76 4.77
CA ASP A 449 0.15 20.95 3.56
C ASP A 449 0.42 22.33 2.92
N ILE A 450 0.38 23.41 3.71
CA ILE A 450 0.70 24.76 3.21
C ILE A 450 2.13 24.81 2.67
N PHE A 451 3.10 24.20 3.36
CA PHE A 451 4.48 24.16 2.88
C PHE A 451 4.60 23.45 1.53
N ASP A 452 4.02 22.25 1.38
CA ASP A 452 4.06 21.51 0.10
C ASP A 452 3.34 22.29 -1.00
N ALA A 453 2.22 22.92 -0.68
CA ALA A 453 1.46 23.77 -1.58
C ALA A 453 2.24 24.99 -2.06
N LEU A 454 3.15 25.54 -1.24
CA LEU A 454 4.03 26.67 -1.58
C LEU A 454 5.25 26.20 -2.39
N ALA A 455 5.91 25.14 -1.93
CA ALA A 455 7.22 24.71 -2.40
C ALA A 455 7.20 23.72 -3.59
N THR A 456 6.01 23.27 -4.04
CA THR A 456 5.89 22.36 -5.19
C THR A 456 5.36 23.07 -6.44
N ASP A 457 5.87 22.68 -7.61
CA ASP A 457 5.37 23.12 -8.90
C ASP A 457 3.90 22.70 -9.07
N ARG A 458 3.08 23.64 -9.56
CA ARG A 458 1.71 23.40 -9.98
C ARG A 458 1.56 23.84 -11.45
N PRO A 459 0.64 23.26 -12.24
CA PRO A 459 0.50 23.55 -13.67
C PRO A 459 0.41 25.05 -14.03
N TYR A 460 -0.13 25.89 -13.12
CA TYR A 460 -0.28 27.34 -13.32
C TYR A 460 0.64 28.20 -12.43
N ARG A 461 1.49 27.58 -11.59
CA ARG A 461 2.37 28.31 -10.69
C ARG A 461 3.64 27.50 -10.42
N LYS A 462 4.80 28.09 -10.74
CA LYS A 462 6.08 27.50 -10.30
C LYS A 462 6.16 27.45 -8.77
N ALA A 463 6.85 26.43 -8.28
CA ALA A 463 7.30 26.32 -6.90
C ALA A 463 7.98 27.63 -6.50
N MET A 464 7.67 28.12 -5.31
CA MET A 464 8.43 29.24 -4.77
C MET A 464 9.73 28.74 -4.14
N PRO A 465 10.78 29.57 -4.11
CA PRO A 465 12.00 29.24 -3.38
C PRO A 465 11.67 28.89 -1.93
N VAL A 466 12.27 27.82 -1.43
CA VAL A 466 12.02 27.28 -0.08
C VAL A 466 12.15 28.37 0.99
N ALA A 467 13.17 29.24 0.90
CA ALA A 467 13.34 30.37 1.81
C ALA A 467 12.10 31.29 1.86
N LYS A 468 11.50 31.58 0.70
CA LYS A 468 10.30 32.40 0.60
C LYS A 468 9.07 31.69 1.16
N ALA A 469 8.94 30.37 0.95
CA ALA A 469 7.87 29.57 1.54
C ALA A 469 7.96 29.59 3.08
N LEU A 470 9.16 29.41 3.64
CA LEU A 470 9.40 29.48 5.07
C LEU A 470 9.11 30.87 5.65
N ASP A 471 9.42 31.95 4.93
CA ASP A 471 9.11 33.30 5.38
C ASP A 471 7.60 33.58 5.44
N ILE A 472 6.82 33.05 4.49
CA ILE A 472 5.35 33.11 4.54
C ILE A 472 4.83 32.36 5.77
N LEU A 473 5.33 31.15 6.04
CA LEU A 473 4.91 30.37 7.21
C LEU A 473 5.24 31.10 8.52
N LYS A 474 6.41 31.76 8.62
CA LYS A 474 6.77 32.59 9.78
C LYS A 474 5.81 33.76 9.96
N GLN A 475 5.44 34.44 8.87
CA GLN A 475 4.48 35.55 8.92
C GLN A 475 3.11 35.08 9.40
N GLU A 476 2.61 33.96 8.86
CA GLU A 476 1.33 33.38 9.28
C GLU A 476 1.37 32.89 10.73
N SER A 477 2.49 32.33 11.22
CA SER A 477 2.63 31.98 12.64
C SER A 477 2.71 33.20 13.56
N ASN A 478 3.34 34.29 13.13
CA ASN A 478 3.37 35.56 13.88
C ASN A 478 1.98 36.21 13.95
N GLY A 479 1.16 36.00 12.92
CA GLY A 479 -0.24 36.41 12.88
C GLY A 479 -1.19 35.47 13.64
N ASN A 480 -0.68 34.50 14.39
CA ASN A 480 -1.45 33.50 15.13
C ASN A 480 -2.42 32.67 14.26
N LYS A 481 -2.07 32.43 12.99
CA LYS A 481 -2.84 31.53 12.11
C LYS A 481 -2.31 30.10 12.13
N LEU A 482 -0.99 29.96 12.25
CA LEU A 482 -0.29 28.67 12.31
C LEU A 482 0.45 28.52 13.64
N ASP A 483 0.63 27.26 14.06
CA ASP A 483 1.34 26.95 15.29
C ASP A 483 2.83 27.27 15.17
N LYS A 484 3.30 28.21 16.01
CA LYS A 484 4.67 28.70 15.98
C LYS A 484 5.69 27.60 16.24
N SER A 485 5.40 26.69 17.18
CA SER A 485 6.31 25.59 17.51
C SER A 485 6.46 24.65 16.31
N VAL A 486 5.36 24.32 15.64
CA VAL A 486 5.38 23.47 14.44
C VAL A 486 6.21 24.10 13.32
N VAL A 487 6.01 25.40 13.04
CA VAL A 487 6.75 26.12 12.00
C VAL A 487 8.25 26.17 12.31
N GLU A 488 8.64 26.40 13.57
CA GLU A 488 10.05 26.38 14.00
C GLU A 488 10.71 25.01 13.76
N HIS A 489 10.03 23.91 14.08
CA HIS A 489 10.54 22.56 13.83
C HIS A 489 10.69 22.27 12.34
N LEU A 490 9.73 22.68 11.50
CA LEU A 490 9.83 22.56 10.04
C LEU A 490 11.04 23.32 9.51
N ILE A 491 11.26 24.56 9.95
CA ILE A 491 12.42 25.37 9.54
C ILE A 491 13.73 24.67 9.87
N GLN A 492 13.84 24.08 11.06
CA GLN A 492 15.04 23.34 11.44
C GLN A 492 15.26 22.09 10.56
N ILE A 493 14.20 21.34 10.23
CA ILE A 493 14.30 20.16 9.36
C ILE A 493 14.81 20.56 7.97
N VAL A 494 14.16 21.54 7.35
CA VAL A 494 14.50 22.02 6.00
C VAL A 494 15.86 22.74 5.97
N GLY A 495 16.26 23.36 7.09
CA GLY A 495 17.58 23.97 7.26
C GLY A 495 18.72 22.96 7.34
N SER A 496 18.50 21.79 7.96
CA SER A 496 19.49 20.71 8.07
C SER A 496 19.78 20.03 6.74
N ASP A 497 18.75 19.77 5.92
CA ASP A 497 18.89 19.11 4.61
C ASP A 497 19.68 19.96 3.58
N ASN A 498 19.71 21.28 3.74
CA ASN A 498 20.50 22.20 2.91
C ASN A 498 21.99 22.27 3.30
N VAL A 499 22.37 21.74 4.46
CA VAL A 499 23.77 21.68 4.90
C VAL A 499 24.44 20.40 4.38
N GLU A 500 23.75 19.25 4.43
CA GLU A 500 24.29 17.98 3.91
C GLU A 500 24.42 17.95 2.37
N SER A 501 23.62 18.73 1.64
CA SER A 501 23.70 18.83 0.18
C SER A 501 24.79 19.78 -0.34
N ASN A 502 25.42 20.58 0.54
CA ASN A 502 26.51 21.49 0.18
C ASN A 502 27.91 20.98 0.59
N GLU A 503 28.01 19.84 1.27
CA GLU A 503 29.29 19.23 1.68
C GLU A 503 29.83 18.16 0.71
N SER A 504 29.14 17.90 -0.40
CA SER A 504 29.66 17.05 -1.48
C SER A 504 29.97 17.89 -2.72
N PHE A 505 31.19 18.44 -2.75
CA PHE A 505 31.88 18.88 -3.96
C PHE A 505 33.20 18.11 -4.11
#